data_AF-A0A5E7FWX7-F1
#
_entry.id   AF-A0A5E7FWX7-F1
#
_cell.length_a   1.000
_cell.length_b   1.000
_cell.length_c   1.000
_cell.angle_alpha   90.00
_cell.angle_beta   90.00
_cell.angle_gamma   90.00
#
_symmetry.space_group_name_H-M   'P 1'
#
loop_
_entity.id
_entity.type
_entity.pdbx_description
1 polymer ?
#
loop_
_entity_poly.entity_id
_entity_poly.type
_entity_poly.pdbx_seq_one_letter_code
_entity_poly.pdbx_strand_id
1 'polypeptide(L)'
;MSADTLTIKLDPQLLALFRRYEAHTQITAQFYIDELLAKTRPTLQAVVEALDEAAGDPEALAQLFGRRLASLMQQQGDKVSA
;
A
#
# COMPACT_ATOMS: atom_id res chain seq x y z
N MET A 1 1.65 -14.18 16.80
CA MET A 1 2.69 -13.19 16.46
C MET A 1 2.46 -11.98 17.34
N SER A 2 3.52 -11.48 17.99
CA SER A 2 3.44 -10.22 18.74
C SER A 2 3.21 -9.08 17.76
N ALA A 3 2.31 -8.15 18.09
CA ALA A 3 2.12 -6.96 17.28
C ALA A 3 3.26 -5.99 17.56
N ASP A 4 4.04 -5.66 16.54
CA ASP A 4 5.02 -4.58 16.60
C ASP A 4 4.34 -3.23 16.35
N THR A 5 4.72 -2.20 17.11
CA THR A 5 4.18 -0.85 16.94
C THR A 5 5.09 -0.02 16.03
N LEU A 6 4.55 0.49 14.93
CA LEU A 6 5.19 1.49 14.09
C LEU A 6 4.79 2.91 14.53
N THR A 7 5.78 3.74 14.89
CA THR A 7 5.57 5.17 15.19
C THR A 7 6.03 6.03 14.03
N ILE A 8 5.13 6.80 13.43
CA ILE A 8 5.43 7.70 12.30
C ILE A 8 5.51 9.15 12.80
N LYS A 9 6.64 9.82 12.55
CA LYS A 9 6.76 11.27 12.75
C LYS A 9 6.29 11.98 11.48
N LEU A 10 5.23 12.76 11.59
CA LEU A 10 4.71 13.56 10.49
C LEU A 10 5.46 14.90 10.45
N ASP A 11 5.88 15.31 9.25
CA ASP A 11 6.36 16.67 9.06
C ASP A 11 5.20 17.68 9.27
N PRO A 12 5.52 18.95 9.56
CA PRO A 12 4.49 19.95 9.86
C PRO A 12 3.47 20.18 8.74
N GLN A 13 3.86 20.04 7.46
CA GLN A 13 2.98 20.29 6.32
C GLN A 13 1.96 19.15 6.18
N LEU A 14 2.42 17.90 6.29
CA LEU A 14 1.54 16.73 6.27
C LEU A 14 0.58 16.71 7.46
N LEU A 15 1.06 17.06 8.66
CA LEU A 15 0.19 17.17 9.84
C LEU A 15 -0.91 18.23 9.64
N ALA A 16 -0.57 19.40 9.09
CA ALA A 16 -1.54 20.45 8.80
C ALA A 16 -2.56 20.02 7.73
N LEU A 17 -2.15 19.21 6.76
CA LEU A 17 -3.05 18.63 5.77
C LEU A 17 -4.03 17.64 6.42
N PHE A 18 -3.55 16.71 7.24
CA PHE A 18 -4.42 15.76 7.93
C PHE A 18 -5.45 16.44 8.84
N ARG A 19 -5.04 17.47 9.59
CA ARG A 19 -5.97 18.23 10.44
C ARG A 19 -7.11 18.88 9.64
N ARG A 20 -6.81 19.45 8.47
CA ARG A 20 -7.83 20.01 7.59
C ARG A 20 -8.73 18.92 7.00
N TYR A 21 -8.13 17.82 6.55
CA TYR A 21 -8.87 16.67 6.03
C TYR A 21 -9.85 16.11 7.07
N GLU A 22 -9.40 15.93 8.30
CA GLU A 22 -10.23 15.48 9.42
C GLU A 22 -11.36 16.47 9.73
N ALA A 23 -11.08 17.78 9.73
CA ALA A 23 -12.13 18.79 9.91
C ALA A 23 -13.25 18.70 8.86
N HIS A 24 -12.91 18.36 7.61
CA HIS A 24 -13.87 18.22 6.52
C HIS A 24 -14.59 16.87 6.49
N THR A 25 -13.93 15.79 6.89
CA THR A 25 -14.41 14.40 6.65
C THR A 25 -14.69 13.61 7.91
N GLN A 26 -14.26 14.10 9.07
CA GLN A 26 -14.22 13.38 10.35
C GLN A 26 -13.35 12.12 10.32
N ILE A 27 -12.49 11.99 9.30
CA ILE A 27 -11.52 10.89 9.19
C ILE A 27 -10.19 11.33 9.81
N THR A 28 -9.76 10.60 10.84
CA THR A 28 -8.48 10.85 11.51
C THR A 28 -7.29 10.44 10.62
N ALA A 29 -6.12 11.01 10.88
CA ALA A 29 -4.88 10.60 10.20
C ALA A 29 -4.60 9.09 10.37
N GLN A 30 -4.86 8.55 11.57
CA GLN A 30 -4.67 7.12 11.86
C GLN A 30 -5.55 6.26 10.95
N PHE A 31 -6.85 6.55 10.89
CA PHE A 31 -7.78 5.80 10.05
C PHE A 31 -7.38 5.88 8.56
N TYR A 32 -7.00 7.06 8.08
CA TYR A 32 -6.54 7.22 6.69
C TYR A 32 -5.32 6.34 6.39
N ILE A 33 -4.34 6.31 7.29
CA ILE A 33 -3.12 5.52 7.12
C ILE A 33 -3.42 4.02 7.20
N ASP A 34 -4.27 3.60 8.14
CA ASP A 34 -4.70 2.20 8.26
C ASP A 34 -5.39 1.71 6.99
N GLU A 35 -6.30 2.52 6.45
CA GLU A 35 -6.96 2.24 5.16
C GLU A 35 -5.97 2.18 3.99
N LEU A 36 -4.99 3.10 3.96
CA LEU A 36 -3.96 3.10 2.92
C LEU A 36 -3.09 1.84 3.00
N LEU A 37 -2.68 1.44 4.20
CA LEU A 37 -1.91 0.21 4.43
C LEU A 37 -2.71 -1.04 4.07
N ALA A 38 -4.00 -1.09 4.41
CA ALA A 38 -4.87 -2.20 4.02
C ALA A 38 -5.01 -2.31 2.50
N LYS A 39 -5.22 -1.19 1.81
CA LYS A 39 -5.37 -1.14 0.34
C LYS A 39 -4.09 -1.47 -0.41
N THR A 40 -2.93 -1.08 0.14
CA THR A 40 -1.62 -1.29 -0.50
C THR A 40 -0.95 -2.60 -0.11
N ARG A 41 -1.43 -3.31 0.92
CA ARG A 41 -0.89 -4.60 1.36
C ARG A 41 -0.77 -5.63 0.23
N PRO A 42 -1.76 -5.85 -0.66
CA PRO A 42 -1.61 -6.82 -1.76
C PRO A 42 -0.47 -6.48 -2.70
N THR A 43 -0.26 -5.18 -2.98
CA THR A 43 0.85 -4.70 -3.80
C THR A 43 2.18 -4.96 -3.11
N LEU A 44 2.30 -4.63 -1.81
CA LEU A 44 3.51 -4.89 -1.04
C LEU A 44 3.84 -6.39 -1.02
N GLN A 45 2.84 -7.26 -0.82
CA GLN A 45 3.00 -8.71 -0.86
C GLN A 45 3.53 -9.17 -2.22
N ALA A 46 2.94 -8.69 -3.32
CA ALA A 46 3.38 -9.04 -4.67
C ALA A 46 4.83 -8.60 -4.96
N VAL A 47 5.26 -7.45 -4.44
CA VAL A 47 6.65 -6.97 -4.55
C VAL A 47 7.59 -7.89 -3.80
N VAL A 48 7.28 -8.20 -2.54
CA VAL A 48 8.12 -9.07 -1.70
C VAL A 48 8.26 -10.45 -2.34
N GLU A 49 7.16 -11.05 -2.80
CA GLU A 49 7.22 -12.36 -3.46
C GLU A 49 8.04 -12.31 -4.76
N ALA A 50 7.93 -11.24 -5.56
CA ALA A 50 8.75 -11.09 -6.76
C ALA A 50 10.25 -10.94 -6.43
N LEU A 51 10.59 -10.24 -5.33
CA LEU A 51 11.96 -10.12 -4.84
C LEU A 51 12.52 -11.46 -4.36
N ASP A 52 11.72 -12.20 -3.59
CA ASP A 52 12.09 -13.53 -3.09
C ASP A 52 12.31 -14.51 -4.25
N GLU A 53 11.43 -14.50 -5.26
CA GLU A 53 11.54 -15.35 -6.46
C GLU A 53 12.69 -14.95 -7.39
N ALA A 54 12.99 -13.66 -7.50
CA ALA A 54 14.07 -13.16 -8.36
C ALA A 54 15.46 -13.51 -7.82
N ALA A 55 15.60 -13.84 -6.52
CA ALA A 55 16.86 -14.24 -5.89
C ALA A 55 18.05 -13.28 -6.17
N GLY A 56 17.77 -11.99 -6.36
CA GLY A 56 18.76 -10.95 -6.66
C GLY A 56 18.99 -10.66 -8.15
N ASP A 57 18.27 -11.30 -9.07
CA ASP A 57 18.29 -11.00 -10.50
C ASP A 57 17.36 -9.81 -10.84
N PRO A 58 17.92 -8.65 -11.26
CA PRO A 58 17.13 -7.45 -11.57
C PRO A 58 16.20 -7.61 -12.77
N GLU A 59 16.55 -8.46 -13.74
CA GLU A 59 15.76 -8.67 -14.95
C GLU A 59 14.57 -9.60 -14.66
N ALA A 60 14.79 -10.65 -13.88
CA ALA A 60 13.73 -11.51 -13.37
C ALA A 60 12.73 -10.73 -12.50
N LEU A 61 13.23 -9.84 -11.63
CA LEU A 61 12.40 -8.99 -10.78
C LEU A 61 11.45 -8.11 -11.60
N ALA A 62 11.95 -7.45 -12.65
CA ALA A 62 11.14 -6.58 -13.50
C ALA A 62 10.00 -7.35 -14.20
N GLN A 63 10.28 -8.56 -14.69
CA GLN A 63 9.27 -9.39 -15.36
C GLN A 63 8.20 -9.93 -14.38
N LEU A 64 8.62 -10.40 -13.21
CA LEU A 64 7.72 -10.93 -12.18
C LEU A 64 6.83 -9.82 -11.60
N PHE A 65 7.42 -8.66 -11.30
CA PHE A 65 6.68 -7.51 -10.82
C PHE A 65 5.64 -7.03 -11.83
N GLY A 66 6.02 -6.90 -13.11
CA GLY A 66 5.10 -6.49 -14.18
C GLY A 66 3.90 -7.43 -14.32
N ARG A 67 4.11 -8.76 -14.28
CA ARG A 67 3.02 -9.75 -14.35
C ARG A 67 2.07 -9.68 -13.15
N ARG A 68 2.63 -9.54 -11.93
CA ARG A 68 1.83 -9.49 -10.71
C ARG A 68 1.04 -8.17 -10.59
N LEU A 69 1.62 -7.05 -10.99
CA LEU A 69 0.91 -5.76 -11.03
C LEU A 69 -0.24 -5.80 -12.04
N ALA A 70 -0.02 -6.34 -13.24
CA ALA A 70 -1.09 -6.51 -14.23
C ALA A 70 -2.24 -7.37 -13.70
N SER A 71 -1.92 -8.45 -12.98
CA SER A 71 -2.92 -9.33 -12.35
C SER A 71 -3.73 -8.61 -11.25
N LEU A 72 -3.07 -7.78 -10.44
CA LEU A 72 -3.73 -6.96 -9.42
C LEU A 72 -4.67 -5.92 -10.02
N MET A 73 -4.29 -5.30 -11.14
CA MET A 73 -5.14 -4.33 -11.85
C MET A 73 -6.36 -5.00 -12.48
N GLN A 74 -6.21 -6.21 -13.03
CA GLN A 74 -7.35 -7.00 -13.54
C GLN A 74 -8.34 -7.35 -12.43
N GLN A 75 -7.84 -7.76 -11.26
CA GLN A 75 -8.69 -8.10 -10.10
C GLN A 75 -9.43 -6.89 -9.50
N GLN A 76 -8.90 -5.67 -9.65
CA GLN A 76 -9.58 -4.45 -9.23
C GLN A 76 -10.64 -3.99 -10.25
N GLY A 77 -10.45 -4.26 -11.54
CA GLY A 77 -11.42 -3.95 -12.59
C GLY A 77 -12.73 -4.74 -12.46
N ASP A 78 -12.66 -6.02 -12.07
CA ASP A 78 -13.84 -6.89 -11.92
C ASP A 78 -14.73 -6.53 -10.71
N LYS A 79 -14.22 -5.78 -9.73
CA LYS A 79 -15.02 -5.35 -8.55
C LYS A 79 -15.89 -4.11 -8.79
N VAL A 80 -15.79 -3.47 -9.95
CA VAL A 80 -16.61 -2.28 -10.31
C VAL A 80 -17.72 -2.65 -11.32
N SER A 81 -17.84 -3.92 -11.70
CA SER A 81 -18.83 -4.41 -12.69
C SER A 81 -19.72 -5.55 -12.19
N ALA A 82 -19.86 -5.72 -10.87
CA ALA A 82 -20.77 -6.69 -10.24
C ALA A 82 -21.80 -6.00 -9.35
#